data_AF-A0A350W656-F1
#
_entry.id   AF-A0A350W656-F1
#
_cell.length_a   1.000
_cell.length_b   1.000
_cell.length_c   1.000
_cell.angle_alpha   90.00
_cell.angle_beta   90.00
_cell.angle_gamma   90.00
#
_symmetry.space_group_name_H-M   'P 1'
#
loop_
_entity.id
_entity.type
_entity.pdbx_description
1 polymer ?
#
loop_
_entity_poly.entity_id
_entity_poly.type
_entity_poly.pdbx_seq_one_letter_code
_entity_poly.pdbx_strand_id
1 'polypeptide(L)' 'MFMIATKLKTIYVSNLWNTSNVTNSTNMFRSCTSLSGAVSYDNTKKDVSMANYTTGYLTYKANTN' A
#
# COMPACT_ATOMS: atom_id res chain seq x y z
N MET A 1 -7.19 6.18 0.88
CA MET A 1 -7.11 5.19 1.97
C MET A 1 -5.69 5.19 2.51
N PHE A 2 -5.49 5.55 3.79
CA PHE A 2 -4.18 5.78 4.47
C PHE A 2 -3.51 7.16 4.30
N MET A 3 -4.21 8.14 3.73
CA MET A 3 -3.71 9.52 3.66
C MET A 3 -3.29 10.04 5.05
N ILE A 4 -2.09 10.62 5.14
CA ILE A 4 -1.49 11.24 6.34
C ILE A 4 -1.13 10.23 7.45
N ALA A 5 -1.13 8.93 7.15
CA ALA A 5 -0.66 7.91 8.09
C ALA A 5 0.88 7.90 8.22
N THR A 6 1.48 8.96 8.76
CA THR A 6 2.93 9.17 8.82
C THR A 6 3.67 8.14 9.66
N LYS A 7 2.99 7.50 10.62
CA LYS A 7 3.54 6.45 11.49
C LYS A 7 3.25 5.02 11.01
N LEU A 8 2.46 4.84 9.96
CA LEU A 8 2.15 3.51 9.43
C LEU A 8 3.38 2.93 8.75
N LYS A 9 3.87 1.80 9.26
CA LYS A 9 5.12 1.18 8.79
C LYS A 9 4.90 0.11 7.74
N THR A 10 3.88 -0.72 7.91
CA THR A 10 3.67 -1.92 7.10
C THR A 10 2.17 -2.17 6.95
N ILE A 11 1.75 -2.56 5.75
CA ILE A 11 0.39 -3.03 5.47
C ILE A 11 0.51 -4.46 4.96
N TYR A 12 -0.04 -5.41 5.72
CA TYR A 12 -0.02 -6.82 5.35
C TYR A 12 -1.22 -7.19 4.50
N VAL A 13 -0.98 -7.94 3.43
CA VAL A 13 -2.01 -8.48 2.55
C VAL A 13 -1.69 -9.92 2.15
N SER A 14 -2.71 -10.69 1.77
CA SER A 14 -2.55 -12.05 1.26
C SER A 14 -2.62 -12.08 -0.27
N ASN A 15 -2.55 -13.29 -0.84
CA ASN A 15 -2.70 -13.53 -2.27
C ASN A 15 -4.13 -13.26 -2.78
N LEU A 16 -5.10 -13.02 -1.89
CA LEU A 16 -6.48 -12.67 -2.25
C LEU A 16 -6.68 -11.15 -2.46
N TRP A 17 -5.67 -10.34 -2.17
CA TRP A 17 -5.75 -8.88 -2.30
C TRP A 17 -5.85 -8.45 -3.77
N ASN A 18 -6.78 -7.53 -4.04
CA ASN A 18 -6.92 -6.89 -5.33
C ASN A 18 -7.53 -5.49 -5.17
N THR A 19 -7.37 -4.65 -6.20
CA THR A 19 -7.82 -3.26 -6.20
C THR A 19 -8.80 -2.96 -7.34
N SER A 20 -9.44 -4.00 -7.91
CA SER A 20 -10.28 -3.89 -9.12
C SER A 20 -11.48 -2.95 -8.95
N ASN A 21 -11.97 -2.80 -7.72
CA ASN A 21 -13.14 -1.97 -7.41
C ASN A 21 -12.78 -0.54 -6.97
N VAL A 22 -11.50 -0.17 -6.97
CA VAL A 22 -11.06 1.18 -6.59
C VAL A 22 -11.36 2.15 -7.73
N THR A 23 -12.28 3.09 -7.51
CA THR A 23 -12.67 4.11 -8.49
C THR A 23 -11.97 5.46 -8.28
N ASN A 24 -11.39 5.72 -7.10
CA ASN A 24 -10.62 6.92 -6.80
C ASN A 24 -9.41 6.58 -5.91
N SER A 25 -8.21 6.99 -6.33
CA SER A 25 -6.97 6.65 -5.64
C SER A 25 -5.95 7.78 -5.54
N THR A 26 -6.22 8.99 -6.04
CA THR A 26 -5.23 10.08 -6.22
C THR A 26 -4.38 10.40 -4.99
N ASN A 27 -4.92 10.24 -3.77
CA ASN A 27 -4.22 10.49 -2.51
C ASN A 27 -4.24 9.28 -1.58
N MET A 28 -4.23 8.05 -2.11
CA MET A 28 -4.29 6.83 -1.31
C MET A 28 -3.19 6.85 -0.24
N PHE A 29 -1.92 6.88 -0.64
CA PHE A 29 -0.78 6.82 0.27
C PHE A 29 -0.12 8.17 0.55
N ARG A 30 -0.82 9.28 0.31
CA ARG A 30 -0.24 10.62 0.50
C ARG A 30 0.27 10.76 1.95
N SER A 31 1.54 11.16 2.09
CA SER A 31 2.19 11.39 3.39
C SER A 31 2.36 10.13 4.27
N CYS A 32 2.36 8.93 3.68
CA CYS A 32 2.75 7.69 4.36
C CYS A 32 4.27 7.54 4.48
N THR A 33 4.96 8.53 5.07
CA THR A 33 6.43 8.64 5.01
C THR A 33 7.20 7.50 5.68
N SER A 34 6.58 6.78 6.62
CA SER A 34 7.20 5.62 7.28
C SER A 34 6.83 4.28 6.62
N LEU A 35 5.98 4.28 5.59
CA LEU A 35 5.47 3.06 4.97
C LEU A 35 6.54 2.41 4.10
N SER A 36 6.72 1.11 4.29
CA SER A 36 7.60 0.28 3.47
C SER A 36 7.01 -1.12 3.32
N GLY A 37 6.98 -1.60 2.08
CA GLY A 37 6.52 -2.94 1.71
C GLY A 37 7.54 -3.61 0.80
N ALA A 38 7.12 -4.04 -0.39
CA ALA A 38 8.05 -4.50 -1.43
C ALA A 38 9.02 -3.39 -1.86
N VAL A 39 8.55 -2.14 -1.85
CA VAL A 39 9.39 -0.95 -1.98
C VAL A 39 9.09 0.07 -0.86
N SER A 40 10.03 0.95 -0.59
CA SER A 40 9.86 2.09 0.31
C SER A 40 8.94 3.15 -0.29
N TYR A 41 8.26 3.92 0.57
CA TYR A 41 7.41 5.04 0.16
C TYR A 41 8.10 6.05 -0.77
N ASP A 42 7.40 6.44 -1.84
CA ASP A 42 7.76 7.48 -2.79
C ASP A 42 6.64 8.53 -2.85
N ASN A 43 6.98 9.80 -2.61
CA ASN A 43 6.00 10.89 -2.57
C ASN A 43 5.36 11.21 -3.94
N THR A 44 5.95 10.73 -5.03
CA THR A 44 5.43 10.88 -6.38
C THR A 44 4.39 9.80 -6.71
N LYS A 45 4.43 8.65 -6.03
CA LYS A 45 3.55 7.50 -6.25
C LYS A 45 2.60 7.33 -5.06
N LYS A 46 1.42 7.93 -5.17
CA LYS A 46 0.44 8.00 -4.06
C LYS A 46 -0.85 7.25 -4.34
N ASP A 47 -0.99 6.70 -5.54
CA ASP A 47 -2.24 6.10 -6.00
C ASP A 47 -2.28 4.59 -5.84
N VAL A 48 -3.31 3.98 -6.41
CA VAL A 48 -3.59 2.54 -6.33
C VAL A 48 -2.51 1.69 -7.00
N SER A 49 -1.68 2.25 -7.89
CA SER A 49 -0.58 1.50 -8.51
C SER A 49 0.39 0.91 -7.47
N MET A 50 0.53 1.57 -6.32
CA MET A 50 1.37 1.11 -5.21
C MET A 50 0.64 0.22 -4.20
N ALA A 51 -0.66 -0.02 -4.38
CA ALA A 51 -1.45 -0.90 -3.52
C ALA A 51 -1.30 -2.37 -3.94
N ASN A 52 -0.06 -2.86 -4.01
CA ASN A 52 0.27 -4.25 -4.31
C ASN A 52 1.52 -4.69 -3.52
N TYR A 53 1.76 -6.01 -3.41
CA TYR A 53 2.86 -6.58 -2.62
C TYR A 53 4.07 -7.05 -3.44
N THR A 54 4.08 -6.87 -4.77
CA THR A 54 5.18 -7.31 -5.63
C THR A 54 6.11 -6.15 -6.00
N THR A 55 5.54 -4.98 -6.24
CA THR A 55 6.26 -3.74 -6.62
C THR A 55 5.77 -2.51 -5.86
N GLY A 56 4.77 -2.68 -4.98
CA GLY A 56 4.11 -1.62 -4.23
C GLY A 56 4.52 -1.53 -2.76
N TYR A 57 3.70 -0.81 -1.99
CA TYR A 57 3.92 -0.51 -0.57
C TYR A 57 3.36 -1.57 0.38
N LEU A 58 2.74 -2.63 -0.13
CA LEU A 58 2.17 -3.68 0.70
C LEU A 58 3.19 -4.80 0.91
N THR A 59 3.00 -5.58 1.96
CA THR A 59 3.83 -6.73 2.30
C THR A 59 2.98 -7.98 2.24
N TYR A 60 3.45 -9.00 1.52
CA TYR A 60 2.78 -10.30 1.51
C TYR A 60 2.87 -10.96 2.89
N LYS A 61 1.74 -11.44 3.37
CA LYS A 61 1.63 -12.29 4.56
C LYS A 61 0.74 -13.47 4.20
N ALA A 62 1.31 -14.67 4.28
CA ALA A 62 0.57 -15.90 4.03
C ALA A 62 -0.60 -16.02 5.01
N ASN A 63 -1.74 -16.49 4.51
CA ASN A 63 -2.84 -16.91 5.36
C ASN A 63 -2.41 -18.20 6.05
N THR A 64 -2.21 -18.15 7.37
CA THR A 64 -2.08 -19.36 8.19
C THR A 64 -3.48 -19.77 8.61
N ASN A 65 -3.91 -20.95 8.15
CA ASN A 65 -5.15 -21.59 8.60
C ASN A 65 -5.07 -21.98 10.08
#